data_AF-A0A7K4KIA4-F1
#
_entry.id   AF-A0A7K4KIA4-F1
#
_cell.length_a   1.000
_cell.length_b   1.000
_cell.length_c   1.000
_cell.angle_alpha   90.00
_cell.angle_beta   90.00
_cell.angle_gamma   90.00
#
_symmetry.space_group_name_H-M   'P 1'
#
loop_
_entity.id
_entity.type
_entity.pdbx_description
1 polymer ?
#
loop_
_entity_poly.entity_id
_entity_poly.type
_entity_poly.pdbx_seq_one_letter_code
_entity_poly.pdbx_strand_id
1 'polypeptide(L)' 'CGGSRSPPCRQVRAGQGPDRHLQALRHEAIAGGERLPELFLDPGYADATHFRLCTVQVPPNTPKHP' A
#
# COMPACT_ATOMS: atom_id res chain seq x y z
N CYS A 1 2.09 14.41 -4.03
CA CYS A 1 1.53 14.93 -2.74
C CYS A 1 1.61 16.46 -2.58
N GLY A 2 1.90 17.23 -3.63
CA GLY A 2 1.90 18.69 -3.58
C GLY A 2 0.67 19.24 -4.30
N GLY A 3 -0.25 19.85 -3.56
CA GLY A 3 -1.48 20.44 -4.09
C GLY A 3 -2.73 20.04 -3.29
N SER A 4 -3.68 20.98 -3.13
CA SER A 4 -4.90 20.80 -2.34
C SER A 4 -5.92 19.80 -2.92
N ARG A 5 -5.61 19.13 -4.04
CA ARG A 5 -6.48 18.17 -4.75
C ARG A 5 -5.93 16.74 -4.80
N SER A 6 -5.47 16.20 -3.68
CA SER A 6 -5.22 14.76 -3.57
C SER A 6 -5.75 14.22 -2.24
N PRO A 7 -7.09 14.09 -2.07
CA PRO A 7 -7.69 13.48 -0.88
C PRO A 7 -7.05 12.11 -0.51
N PRO A 8 -6.73 11.23 -1.48
CA PRO A 8 -6.09 9.93 -1.16
C PRO A 8 -4.71 10.09 -0.55
N CYS A 9 -3.86 10.99 -1.07
CA CYS A 9 -2.49 11.14 -0.56
C CYS A 9 -2.44 11.67 0.88
N ARG A 10 -3.39 12.54 1.27
CA ARG A 10 -3.46 13.04 2.65
C ARG A 10 -3.83 11.92 3.62
N GLN A 11 -4.81 11.10 3.27
CA GLN A 11 -5.25 9.94 4.06
C GLN A 11 -4.15 8.89 4.19
N VAL A 12 -3.51 8.52 3.08
CA VAL A 12 -2.40 7.54 3.08
C VAL A 12 -1.23 8.04 3.93
N ARG A 13 -0.88 9.34 3.85
CA ARG A 13 0.15 9.93 4.73
C ARG A 13 -0.23 9.92 6.21
N ALA A 14 -1.52 9.97 6.53
CA ALA A 14 -2.04 9.83 7.88
C ALA A 14 -2.21 8.36 8.32
N GLY A 15 -1.71 7.40 7.53
CA GLY A 15 -1.79 5.97 7.84
C GLY A 15 -3.15 5.33 7.51
N GLN A 16 -4.06 6.05 6.88
CA GLN A 16 -5.42 5.59 6.55
C GLN A 16 -5.49 4.95 5.15
N GLY A 17 -4.36 4.43 4.65
CA GLY A 17 -4.28 3.74 3.37
C GLY A 17 -4.60 2.25 3.52
N PRO A 18 -5.32 1.63 2.57
CA PRO A 18 -5.77 0.25 2.70
C PRO A 18 -4.63 -0.77 2.53
N ASP A 19 -3.63 -0.50 1.68
CA ASP A 19 -2.64 -1.50 1.27
C ASP A 19 -1.88 -2.11 2.44
N ARG A 20 -1.35 -1.27 3.35
CA ARG A 20 -0.61 -1.75 4.53
C ARG A 20 -1.51 -2.50 5.51
N HIS A 21 -2.76 -2.08 5.65
CA HIS A 21 -3.70 -2.74 6.55
C HIS A 21 -4.08 -4.13 6.04
N LEU A 22 -4.43 -4.24 4.75
CA LEU A 22 -4.73 -5.53 4.10
C LEU A 22 -3.50 -6.45 4.10
N GLN A 23 -2.31 -5.91 3.87
CA GLN A 23 -1.08 -6.67 3.97
C GLN A 23 -0.85 -7.22 5.39
N ALA A 24 -1.03 -6.40 6.44
CA ALA A 24 -0.87 -6.83 7.83
C ALA A 24 -1.85 -7.96 8.18
N LEU A 25 -3.14 -7.79 7.86
CA LEU A 25 -4.17 -8.80 8.09
C LEU A 25 -3.83 -10.14 7.40
N ARG A 26 -3.33 -10.10 6.17
CA ARG A 26 -2.88 -11.31 5.46
C ARG A 26 -1.70 -11.97 6.18
N HIS A 27 -0.72 -11.21 6.63
CA HIS A 27 0.42 -11.75 7.37
C HIS A 27 0.00 -12.34 8.72
N GLU A 28 -0.90 -11.69 9.45
CA GLU A 28 -1.44 -12.17 10.72
C GLU A 28 -2.19 -13.49 10.54
N ALA A 29 -3.08 -13.59 9.54
CA ALA A 29 -3.79 -14.84 9.26
C ALA A 29 -2.83 -15.99 8.93
N ILE A 30 -1.80 -15.73 8.12
CA ILE A 30 -0.77 -16.73 7.79
C ILE A 30 0.02 -17.14 9.05
N ALA A 31 0.46 -16.16 9.84
CA ALA A 31 1.24 -16.41 11.05
C ALA A 31 0.44 -17.16 12.12
N GLY A 32 -0.86 -16.90 12.21
CA GLY A 32 -1.79 -17.60 13.10
C GLY A 32 -2.16 -19.02 12.63
N GLY A 33 -1.75 -19.42 11.43
CA GLY A 33 -2.18 -20.69 10.83
C GLY A 33 -3.67 -20.72 10.50
N GLU A 34 -4.32 -19.55 10.40
CA GLU A 34 -5.72 -19.45 10.05
C GLU A 34 -5.92 -19.65 8.56
N ARG A 35 -7.13 -20.08 8.19
CA ARG A 35 -7.51 -20.12 6.78
C ARG A 35 -7.55 -18.69 6.25
N LEU A 36 -6.82 -18.45 5.17
CA LEU A 36 -6.77 -17.14 4.56
C LEU A 36 -8.19 -16.72 4.08
N PRO A 37 -8.68 -15.52 4.44
CA PRO A 37 -9.97 -15.02 3.98
C PRO A 37 -10.11 -15.04 2.46
N GLU A 38 -11.32 -15.31 1.97
CA GLU A 38 -11.63 -15.37 0.52
C GLU A 38 -11.27 -14.09 -0.22
N LEU A 39 -11.35 -12.93 0.46
CA LEU A 39 -10.90 -11.64 -0.07
C LEU A 39 -9.48 -11.69 -0.65
N PHE A 40 -8.54 -12.39 -0.01
CA PHE A 40 -7.15 -12.48 -0.48
C PHE A 40 -6.92 -13.52 -1.57
N LEU A 41 -7.95 -14.32 -1.88
CA LEU A 41 -7.97 -15.29 -2.96
C LEU A 41 -8.69 -14.75 -4.21
N ASP A 42 -9.38 -13.61 -4.07
CA ASP A 42 -10.13 -12.98 -5.15
C ASP A 42 -9.19 -12.47 -6.27
N PRO A 43 -9.49 -12.73 -7.55
CA PRO A 43 -8.70 -12.20 -8.66
C PRO A 43 -8.60 -10.67 -8.68
N GLY A 44 -9.65 -9.97 -8.24
CA GLY A 44 -9.65 -8.52 -8.14
C GLY A 44 -8.65 -8.00 -7.11
N TYR A 45 -8.42 -8.71 -6.01
CA TYR A 45 -7.34 -8.39 -5.06
C TYR A 45 -5.96 -8.59 -5.70
N ALA A 46 -5.77 -9.66 -6.48
CA ALA A 46 -4.53 -9.91 -7.20
C ALA A 46 -4.25 -8.79 -8.22
N ASP A 47 -5.24 -8.39 -9.01
CA ASP A 47 -5.12 -7.30 -9.98
C ASP A 47 -4.86 -5.95 -9.30
N ALA A 48 -5.56 -5.66 -8.20
CA ALA A 48 -5.40 -4.41 -7.45
C ALA A 48 -4.00 -4.26 -6.81
N THR A 49 -3.37 -5.39 -6.44
CA THR A 49 -2.04 -5.39 -5.82
C THR A 49 -0.89 -5.66 -6.80
N HIS A 50 -1.20 -5.89 -8.09
CA HIS A 50 -0.21 -6.07 -9.15
C HIS A 50 0.16 -4.74 -9.82
N PHE A 51 1.00 -3.94 -9.16
CA PHE A 51 1.41 -2.63 -9.65
C PHE A 51 2.29 -2.71 -10.92
N ARG A 52 1.66 -2.54 -12.10
CA ARG A 52 2.38 -2.39 -13.38
C ARG A 52 3.18 -1.09 -13.47
N LEU A 53 2.79 -0.08 -12.71
CA LEU A 53 3.46 1.22 -12.62
C LEU A 53 3.71 1.56 -11.15
N CYS A 54 4.99 1.64 -10.78
CA CYS A 54 5.42 2.05 -9.45
C CYS A 54 6.10 3.42 -9.54
N THR A 55 5.48 4.46 -8.99
CA THR A 55 6.03 5.82 -9.00
C THR A 55 6.43 6.28 -7.61
N VAL A 56 7.60 6.89 -7.49
CA VAL A 56 8.02 7.60 -6.27
C VAL A 56 8.43 9.03 -6.64
N GLN A 57 7.93 10.01 -5.88
CA GLN A 57 8.34 11.41 -6.03
C GLN A 57 9.53 11.67 -5.10
N VAL A 58 10.69 11.97 -5.67
CA VAL A 58 11.92 12.33 -4.93
C VAL A 58 12.19 13.84 -5.10
N PRO A 59 12.33 14.63 -4.02
CA PRO A 59 12.70 16.04 -4.11
C PRO A 59 14.12 16.23 -4.67
N PRO A 60 14.41 17.33 -5.38
CA PRO A 60 15.71 17.55 -6.04
C PRO A 60 16.91 17.69 -5.08
N ASN A 61 16.71 18.09 -3.82
CA ASN A 61 17.78 18.33 -2.84
C ASN A 61 18.01 17.17 -1.88
N THR A 62 17.67 15.93 -2.24
CA THR A 62 18.05 14.78 -1.41
C THR A 62 19.57 14.64 -1.39
N PRO A 63 20.24 14.80 -0.24
CA PRO A 63 21.69 14.64 -0.16
C PRO A 63 22.03 13.22 -0.57
N LYS A 64 22.82 13.08 -1.64
CA LYS A 64 23.43 11.80 -1.96
C LYS A 64 24.54 11.62 -0.94
N HIS A 65 24.37 10.66 -0.04
CA HIS A 65 25.40 10.31 0.93
C HIS A 65 26.71 10.00 0.15
N PRO A 66 27.89 10.44 0.61
CA PRO A 66 29.16 9.95 0.08
C PRO A 66 29.33 8.45 0.33
#